data_AF-A0A2S3HFT4-F1
#
_entry.id   AF-A0A2S3HFT4-F1
#
_cell.length_a   1.000
_cell.length_b   1.000
_cell.length_c   1.000
_cell.angle_alpha   90.00
_cell.angle_beta   90.00
_cell.angle_gamma   90.00
#
_symmetry.space_group_name_H-M   'P 1'
#
loop_
_entity.id
_entity.type
_entity.pdbx_description
1 polymer ?
#
loop_
_entity_poly.entity_id
_entity_poly.type
_entity_poly.pdbx_seq_one_letter_code
_entity_poly.pdbx_strand_id
1 'polypeptide(L)'
;MRDWSAGLVQVPEPGMELEDGWKNSLSNLPKAERRIVAALLMYTAWNVWKERNQRVFEGVSVSAPQVFAFIEDELGLRQAALRVPSVS
;
A
#
# COMPACT_ATOMS: atom_id res chain seq x y z
N MET A 1 2.89 16.03 9.62
CA MET A 1 2.52 14.62 9.38
C MET A 1 3.83 13.85 9.35
N ARG A 2 4.05 12.86 10.22
CA ARG A 2 5.19 11.94 10.05
C ARG A 2 4.92 11.14 8.77
N ASP A 3 5.92 10.91 7.94
CA ASP A 3 5.78 10.05 6.77
C ASP A 3 5.24 8.69 7.22
N TRP A 4 3.99 8.36 6.86
CA TRP A 4 3.33 7.12 7.27
C TRP A 4 4.02 5.89 6.68
N SER A 5 4.74 6.08 5.57
CA SER A 5 5.63 5.09 4.96
C SER A 5 7.03 5.06 5.58
N ALA A 6 7.29 5.86 6.63
CA ALA A 6 8.62 6.09 7.22
C ALA A 6 9.69 6.53 6.19
N GLY A 7 9.27 7.21 5.11
CA GLY A 7 10.15 7.63 4.01
C GLY A 7 10.55 6.50 3.05
N LEU A 8 10.01 5.29 3.23
CA LEU A 8 10.34 4.12 2.40
C LEU A 8 9.66 4.16 1.03
N VAL A 9 8.56 4.90 0.90
CA VAL A 9 7.85 5.09 -0.36
C VAL A 9 8.04 6.54 -0.79
N GLN A 10 8.69 6.73 -1.93
CA GLN A 10 8.90 8.04 -2.52
C GLN A 10 7.68 8.44 -3.36
N VAL A 11 7.37 9.74 -3.37
CA VAL A 11 6.34 10.27 -4.26
C VAL A 11 6.88 10.21 -5.69
N PRO A 12 6.17 9.61 -6.66
CA PRO A 12 6.62 9.57 -8.05
C PRO A 12 6.72 10.97 -8.64
N GLU A 13 7.73 11.21 -9.48
CA GLU A 13 7.87 12.45 -10.22
C GLU A 13 6.70 12.63 -11.22
N PRO A 14 6.21 13.87 -11.43
CA PRO A 14 5.18 14.13 -12.43
C PRO A 14 5.59 13.63 -13.82
N GLY A 15 4.73 12.85 -14.47
CA GLY A 15 5.00 12.29 -15.81
C GLY A 15 5.78 10.97 -15.82
N MET A 16 6.18 10.44 -14.66
CA MET A 16 6.74 9.10 -14.55
C MET A 16 5.67 8.04 -14.83
N GLU A 17 6.01 7.00 -15.60
CA GLU A 17 5.13 5.85 -15.78
C GLU A 17 4.98 5.08 -14.47
N LEU A 18 3.76 4.59 -14.21
CA LEU A 18 3.44 3.88 -12.97
C LEU A 18 4.35 2.65 -12.77
N GLU A 19 4.63 1.91 -13.85
CA GLU A 19 5.50 0.73 -13.80
C GLU A 19 6.93 1.10 -13.38
N ASP A 20 7.47 2.19 -13.94
CA ASP A 20 8.80 2.68 -13.59
C ASP A 20 8.85 3.17 -12.14
N GLY A 21 7.82 3.91 -11.69
CA GLY A 21 7.69 4.33 -10.29
C GLY A 21 7.67 3.13 -9.33
N TRP A 22 6.97 2.06 -9.70
CA TRP A 22 6.93 0.82 -8.92
C TRP A 22 8.31 0.14 -8.86
N LYS A 23 8.97 -0.04 -10.01
CA LYS A 23 10.30 -0.66 -10.09
C LYS A 23 11.33 0.14 -9.29
N ASN A 24 11.32 1.46 -9.44
CA ASN A 24 12.22 2.37 -8.75
C ASN A 24 12.04 2.30 -7.24
N SER A 25 10.79 2.28 -6.75
CA SER A 25 10.47 2.16 -5.32
C SER A 25 11.00 0.89 -4.67
N LEU A 26 11.23 -0.18 -5.45
CA LEU A 26 11.75 -1.47 -4.96
C LEU A 26 13.25 -1.65 -5.21
N SER A 27 13.83 -0.80 -6.06
CA SER A 27 15.23 -0.86 -6.44
C SER A 27 16.14 -0.53 -5.24
N ASN A 28 17.32 -1.15 -5.19
CA ASN A 28 18.37 -0.85 -4.20
C ASN A 28 17.99 -1.00 -2.71
N LEU A 29 16.79 -1.50 -2.38
CA LEU A 29 16.39 -1.77 -1.00
C LEU A 29 16.89 -3.13 -0.50
N PRO A 30 17.29 -3.23 0.78
CA PRO A 30 17.49 -4.51 1.48
C PRO A 30 16.24 -5.39 1.40
N LYS A 31 16.42 -6.72 1.46
CA LYS A 31 15.31 -7.69 1.32
C LYS A 31 14.14 -7.43 2.28
N ALA A 32 14.42 -7.04 3.52
CA ALA A 32 13.40 -6.78 4.54
C ALA A 32 12.57 -5.52 4.20
N GLU A 33 13.24 -4.42 3.87
CA GLU A 33 12.59 -3.17 3.47
C GLU A 33 11.83 -3.31 2.16
N ARG A 34 12.42 -4.00 1.17
CA ARG A 34 11.74 -4.28 -0.10
C ARG A 34 10.42 -5.03 0.10
N ARG A 35 10.36 -5.98 1.05
CA ARG A 35 9.10 -6.68 1.40
C ARG A 35 8.08 -5.76 2.05
N ILE A 36 8.52 -4.77 2.81
CA ILE A 36 7.64 -3.77 3.42
C ILE A 36 7.09 -2.85 2.33
N VAL A 37 7.96 -2.27 1.50
CA VAL A 37 7.56 -1.38 0.40
C VAL A 37 6.65 -2.08 -0.60
N ALA A 38 6.98 -3.31 -0.99
CA ALA A 38 6.09 -4.09 -1.86
C ALA A 38 4.70 -4.29 -1.25
N ALA A 39 4.62 -4.57 0.06
CA ALA A 39 3.33 -4.67 0.73
C ALA A 39 2.58 -3.33 0.72
N LEU A 40 3.23 -2.21 1.07
CA LEU A 40 2.60 -0.89 1.03
C LEU A 40 2.00 -0.60 -0.35
N LEU A 41 2.78 -0.82 -1.42
CA LEU A 41 2.35 -0.59 -2.79
C LEU A 41 1.19 -1.51 -3.20
N MET A 42 1.27 -2.80 -2.88
CA MET A 42 0.22 -3.78 -3.20
C MET A 42 -1.11 -3.46 -2.51
N TYR A 43 -1.08 -3.19 -1.20
CA TYR A 43 -2.30 -2.89 -0.43
C TYR A 43 -2.89 -1.54 -0.83
N THR A 44 -2.05 -0.56 -1.20
CA THR A 44 -2.52 0.72 -1.74
C THR A 44 -3.25 0.52 -3.07
N ALA A 45 -2.61 -0.13 -4.04
CA ALA A 45 -3.21 -0.40 -5.36
C ALA A 45 -4.50 -1.23 -5.24
N TRP A 46 -4.51 -2.23 -4.35
CA TRP A 46 -5.68 -3.05 -4.07
C TRP A 46 -6.86 -2.25 -3.53
N ASN A 47 -6.65 -1.37 -2.55
CA ASN A 47 -7.73 -0.56 -1.96
C ASN A 47 -8.27 0.48 -2.94
N VAL A 48 -7.42 1.10 -3.75
CA VAL A 48 -7.86 2.01 -4.83
C VAL A 48 -8.72 1.26 -5.85
N TRP A 49 -8.31 0.04 -6.22
CA TRP A 49 -9.10 -0.80 -7.13
C TRP A 49 -10.44 -1.20 -6.52
N LYS A 50 -10.48 -1.62 -5.25
CA LYS A 50 -11.73 -1.93 -4.53
C LYS A 50 -12.68 -0.73 -4.49
N GLU A 51 -12.17 0.46 -4.16
CA GLU A 51 -12.98 1.68 -4.13
C GLU A 51 -13.61 1.96 -5.49
N ARG A 52 -12.81 1.91 -6.57
CA ARG A 52 -13.32 2.08 -7.92
C ARG A 52 -14.41 1.08 -8.26
N ASN A 53 -14.24 -0.18 -7.87
CA ASN A 53 -15.24 -1.21 -8.11
C ASN A 53 -16.52 -0.98 -7.31
N GLN A 54 -16.43 -0.66 -6.02
CA GLN A 54 -17.61 -0.33 -5.22
C GLN A 54 -18.35 0.88 -5.79
N ARG A 55 -17.63 1.90 -6.24
CA ARG A 55 -18.22 3.07 -6.88
C ARG A 55 -18.98 2.71 -8.15
N VAL A 56 -18.41 1.83 -8.99
CA VAL A 56 -18.99 1.45 -10.29
C VAL A 56 -20.16 0.47 -10.14
N PHE A 57 -20.02 -0.54 -9.29
CA PHE A 57 -20.97 -1.66 -9.21
C PHE A 57 -22.01 -1.50 -8.11
N GLU A 58 -21.68 -0.81 -7.02
CA GLU A 58 -22.57 -0.64 -5.85
C GLU A 58 -23.05 0.80 -5.71
N GLY A 59 -22.51 1.74 -6.50
CA GLY A 59 -22.82 3.18 -6.37
C GLY A 59 -22.29 3.81 -5.08
N VAL A 60 -21.44 3.09 -4.33
CA VAL A 60 -20.87 3.54 -3.07
C VAL A 60 -19.52 4.20 -3.34
N SER A 61 -19.40 5.49 -3.05
CA SER A 61 -18.13 6.21 -3.14
C SER A 61 -17.62 6.53 -1.74
N VAL A 62 -16.34 6.27 -1.51
CA VAL A 62 -15.65 6.69 -0.29
C VAL A 62 -14.59 7.73 -0.61
N SER A 63 -14.30 8.59 0.35
CA SER A 63 -13.30 9.65 0.22
C SER A 63 -11.87 9.10 0.31
N ALA A 64 -10.90 9.81 -0.26
CA ALA A 64 -9.49 9.40 -0.20
C ALA A 64 -8.97 9.16 1.24
N PRO A 65 -9.33 9.96 2.27
CA PRO A 65 -8.97 9.66 3.66
C PRO A 65 -9.56 8.34 4.18
N GLN A 66 -10.76 7.96 3.74
CA GLN A 66 -11.37 6.68 4.13
C GLN A 66 -10.67 5.51 3.46
N VAL A 67 -10.31 5.63 2.17
CA VAL A 67 -9.48 4.63 1.48
C VAL A 67 -8.14 4.45 2.18
N PHE A 68 -7.52 5.57 2.61
CA PHE A 68 -6.30 5.54 3.39
C PHE A 68 -6.46 4.78 4.71
N ALA A 69 -7.52 5.04 5.47
CA ALA A 69 -7.81 4.30 6.70
C ALA A 69 -7.98 2.79 6.45
N PHE A 70 -8.65 2.38 5.36
CA PHE A 70 -8.75 0.96 4.99
C PHE A 70 -7.40 0.32 4.65
N ILE A 71 -6.48 1.08 4.02
CA ILE A 71 -5.11 0.62 3.77
C ILE A 71 -4.37 0.40 5.10
N GLU A 72 -4.48 1.33 6.04
CA GLU A 72 -3.86 1.20 7.37
C GLU A 72 -4.39 -0.03 8.13
N ASP A 73 -5.70 -0.25 8.12
CA ASP A 73 -6.34 -1.40 8.75
C ASP A 73 -5.85 -2.73 8.15
N GLU A 74 -5.82 -2.85 6.82
CA GLU A 74 -5.35 -4.07 6.15
C GLU A 74 -3.85 -4.34 6.37
N LEU A 75 -3.03 -3.30 6.40
CA LEU A 75 -1.61 -3.41 6.75
C LEU A 75 -1.43 -3.84 8.21
N GLY A 76 -2.26 -3.33 9.13
CA GLY A 76 -2.30 -3.74 10.53
C GLY A 76 -2.64 -5.24 10.68
N LEU A 77 -3.67 -5.71 9.97
CA LEU A 77 -4.04 -7.13 9.93
C LEU A 77 -2.90 -8.01 9.41
N ARG A 78 -2.24 -7.60 8.32
CA ARG A 78 -1.06 -8.30 7.80
C ARG A 78 0.05 -8.38 8.84
N GLN A 79 0.34 -7.27 9.52
CA GLN A 79 1.40 -7.24 10.52
C GLN A 79 1.07 -8.16 11.71
N ALA A 80 -0.19 -8.18 12.15
CA ALA A 80 -0.66 -9.09 13.19
C ALA A 80 -0.49 -10.56 12.76
N ALA A 81 -0.92 -10.92 11.55
CA ALA A 81 -0.79 -12.28 11.01
C ALA A 81 0.67 -12.74 10.92
N LEU A 82 1.59 -11.85 10.52
CA LEU A 82 3.02 -12.16 10.44
C LEU A 82 3.72 -12.25 11.81
N ARG A 83 3.12 -11.69 12.86
CA ARG A 83 3.63 -11.77 14.24
C ARG A 83 3.16 -13.02 14.99
N VAL A 84 2.17 -13.76 14.46
CA VAL A 84 1.74 -15.03 15.05
C VAL A 84 2.94 -15.99 15.00
N PRO A 85 3.43 -16.52 16.15
CA PRO A 85 4.44 -17.56 16.13
C PRO A 85 3.86 -18.74 15.38
N SER A 86 4.58 -19.26 14.38
CA SER A 86 4.30 -20.57 13.80
C SER A 86 4.14 -21.55 14.96
N VAL A 87 2.91 -21.99 15.20
CA VAL A 87 2.57 -23.00 16.21
C VAL A 87 3.51 -24.18 15.95
N SER A 88 4.32 -24.48 16.95
CA SER A 88 5.30 -25.57 16.95
C SER A 88 4.62 -26.93 16.86
#